data_AF-A0A096AA23-F1
#
_entry.id   AF-A0A096AA23-F1
#
_cell.length_a   1.000
_cell.length_b   1.000
_cell.length_c   1.000
_cell.angle_alpha   90.00
_cell.angle_beta   90.00
_cell.angle_gamma   90.00
#
_symmetry.space_group_name_H-M   'P 1'
#
loop_
_entity.id
_entity.type
_entity.pdbx_description
1 polymer ?
#
loop_
_entity_poly.entity_id
_entity_poly.type
_entity_poly.pdbx_seq_one_letter_code
_entity_poly.pdbx_strand_id
1 'polypeptide(L)' 'MVGKSERVSIQSGRFPYKAEVVDKHVVEVSVKDAAITIKALKEGRTDVNVTDKVGAKGRIAVMVSK' A
#
# COMPACT_ATOMS: atom_id res chain seq x y z
N MET A 1 -12.51 -9.91 0.12
CA MET A 1 -13.50 -9.27 -0.78
C MET A 1 -12.90 -8.15 -1.65
N VAL A 2 -13.10 -8.26 -2.96
CA VAL A 2 -12.81 -7.21 -3.95
C VAL A 2 -13.70 -5.97 -3.75
N GLY A 3 -13.18 -4.78 -4.04
CA GLY A 3 -13.88 -3.50 -3.92
C GLY A 3 -13.78 -2.82 -2.56
N LYS A 4 -13.37 -3.55 -1.51
CA LYS A 4 -13.09 -2.97 -0.19
C LYS A 4 -11.80 -2.15 -0.20
N SER A 5 -11.75 -1.14 0.67
CA SER A 5 -10.56 -0.33 0.91
C SER A 5 -10.18 -0.37 2.38
N GLU A 6 -8.89 -0.48 2.65
CA GLU A 6 -8.32 -0.44 4.00
C GLU A 6 -7.30 0.69 4.11
N ARG A 7 -7.20 1.30 5.30
CA ARG A 7 -6.21 2.34 5.59
C ARG A 7 -5.11 1.81 6.51
N VAL A 8 -3.87 2.08 6.14
CA VAL A 8 -2.68 1.74 6.92
C VAL A 8 -1.93 3.02 7.27
N SER A 9 -1.63 3.22 8.55
CA SER A 9 -0.88 4.38 9.03
C SER A 9 0.62 4.12 9.01
N ILE A 10 1.38 5.09 8.55
CA ILE A 10 2.84 5.10 8.61
C ILE A 10 3.27 5.66 9.97
N GLN A 11 3.92 4.84 10.79
CA GLN A 11 4.28 5.19 12.17
C GLN A 11 5.69 5.81 12.30
N SER A 12 6.53 5.70 11.27
CA SER A 12 7.91 6.21 11.29
C SER A 12 8.43 6.54 9.89
N GLY A 13 9.55 7.26 9.82
CA GLY A 13 10.15 7.76 8.58
C GLY A 13 9.94 9.26 8.38
N ARG A 14 10.37 9.78 7.23
CA ARG A 14 10.34 11.21 6.90
C ARG A 14 9.40 11.51 5.73
N PHE A 15 8.38 12.34 5.97
CA PHE A 15 7.47 12.83 4.92
C PHE A 15 8.23 13.64 3.83
N PRO A 16 7.84 13.58 2.54
CA PRO A 16 6.72 12.82 1.97
C PRO A 16 7.01 11.33 1.76
N TYR A 17 5.94 10.54 1.68
CA TYR A 17 5.99 9.11 1.43
C TYR A 17 5.49 8.76 0.02
N LYS A 18 6.06 7.70 -0.55
CA LYS A 18 5.63 7.09 -1.80
C LYS A 18 5.26 5.63 -1.56
N ALA A 19 4.17 5.16 -2.16
CA ALA A 19 3.79 3.76 -2.17
C ALA A 19 3.66 3.25 -3.61
N GLU A 20 4.22 2.07 -3.88
CA GLU A 20 4.18 1.42 -5.19
C GLU A 20 3.74 -0.04 -5.03
N VAL A 21 2.78 -0.45 -5.85
CA VAL A 21 2.29 -1.84 -5.89
C VAL A 21 3.08 -2.64 -6.90
N VAL A 22 3.49 -3.85 -6.51
CA VAL A 22 4.17 -4.80 -7.41
C VAL A 22 3.22 -5.29 -8.51
N ASP A 23 2.00 -5.71 -8.15
CA ASP A 23 0.94 -6.09 -9.10
C ASP A 23 -0.29 -5.18 -8.97
N LYS A 24 -0.38 -4.21 -9.89
CA LYS A 24 -1.47 -3.22 -9.95
C LYS A 24 -2.82 -3.82 -10.36
N HIS A 25 -2.89 -5.10 -10.74
CA HIS A 25 -4.16 -5.77 -11.01
C HIS A 25 -4.80 -6.35 -9.75
N VAL A 26 -4.03 -6.52 -8.66
CA VAL A 26 -4.50 -7.09 -7.38
C VAL A 26 -5.01 -5.98 -6.46
N VAL A 27 -4.27 -4.88 -6.35
CA VAL A 27 -4.68 -3.70 -5.57
C VAL A 27 -4.30 -2.38 -6.23
N GLU A 28 -5.05 -1.34 -5.88
CA GLU A 28 -4.74 0.07 -6.14
C GLU A 28 -4.33 0.74 -4.82
N VAL A 29 -3.34 1.64 -4.84
CA VAL A 29 -2.89 2.36 -3.64
C VAL A 29 -2.85 3.86 -3.86
N SER A 30 -3.16 4.60 -2.79
CA SER A 30 -2.94 6.04 -2.71
C SER A 30 -2.31 6.41 -1.38
N VAL A 31 -1.53 7.48 -1.38
CA VAL A 31 -0.89 8.02 -0.17
C VAL A 31 -1.39 9.43 0.04
N LYS A 32 -1.87 9.70 1.25
CA LYS A 32 -2.20 11.05 1.72
C LYS A 32 -1.63 11.24 3.11
N ASP A 33 -0.79 12.26 3.27
CA ASP A 33 -0.05 12.51 4.51
C ASP A 33 0.70 11.23 4.95
N ALA A 34 0.50 10.76 6.18
CA ALA A 34 1.07 9.53 6.70
C ALA A 34 0.12 8.31 6.60
N ALA A 35 -0.86 8.34 5.69
CA ALA A 35 -1.82 7.25 5.52
C ALA A 35 -1.80 6.69 4.10
N ILE A 36 -1.77 5.37 3.99
CA ILE A 36 -1.88 4.61 2.75
C ILE A 36 -3.30 4.04 2.69
N THR A 37 -4.01 4.27 1.59
CA THR A 37 -5.29 3.60 1.31
C THR A 37 -5.05 2.52 0.27
N ILE A 38 -5.43 1.28 0.57
CA ILE A 38 -5.27 0.11 -0.30
C ILE A 38 -6.66 -0.38 -0.70
N LYS A 39 -6.97 -0.38 -1.98
CA LYS A 39 -8.24 -0.86 -2.53
C LYS A 39 -8.04 -2.19 -3.24
N ALA A 40 -8.83 -3.20 -2.88
CA ALA A 40 -8.79 -4.51 -3.51
C ALA A 40 -9.45 -4.49 -4.90
N LEU A 41 -8.74 -4.98 -5.92
CA LEU A 41 -9.23 -5.04 -7.31
C LEU A 41 -9.51 -6.48 -7.76
N LYS A 42 -8.67 -7.44 -7.35
CA LYS A 42 -8.78 -8.85 -7.72
C LYS A 42 -8.23 -9.73 -6.59
N GLU A 43 -8.75 -10.95 -6.47
CA GLU A 43 -8.15 -11.97 -5.61
C GLU A 43 -6.70 -12.26 -6.04
N GLY A 44 -5.83 -12.43 -5.05
CA GLY A 44 -4.40 -12.62 -5.29
C GLY A 44 -3.54 -12.16 -4.13
N ARG A 45 -2.23 -12.25 -4.33
CA ARG A 45 -1.20 -11.77 -3.40
C ARG A 45 -0.31 -10.77 -4.11
N THR A 46 0.05 -9.70 -3.43
CA THR A 46 0.99 -8.71 -3.93
C THR A 46 1.62 -7.96 -2.78
N ASP A 47 2.56 -7.07 -3.08
CA ASP A 47 3.21 -6.21 -2.11
C ASP A 47 3.06 -4.75 -2.45
N VAL A 48 3.00 -3.93 -1.40
CA VAL A 48 3.12 -2.48 -1.49
C VAL A 48 4.46 -2.09 -0.88
N ASN A 49 5.35 -1.54 -1.71
CA ASN A 49 6.63 -0.99 -1.29
C ASN A 49 6.43 0.48 -0.91
N VAL A 50 6.85 0.85 0.29
CA VAL A 50 6.74 2.22 0.81
C VAL A 50 8.14 2.79 0.95
N THR A 51 8.37 3.99 0.44
CA THR A 51 9.64 4.71 0.58
C THR A 51 9.38 6.09 1.17
N ASP A 52 10.20 6.49 2.14
CA ASP A 52 10.16 7.84 2.72
C ASP A 52 11.07 8.83 1.96
N LYS A 53 11.09 10.09 2.38
CA LYS A 53 11.87 11.17 1.72
C LYS A 53 13.36 10.86 1.55
N VAL A 54 13.93 10.01 2.40
CA VAL A 54 15.38 9.74 2.44
C VAL A 54 15.75 8.36 1.94
N GLY A 55 14.77 7.61 1.42
CA GLY A 55 15.00 6.29 0.87
C GLY A 55 14.87 5.14 1.86
N ALA A 56 14.39 5.36 3.08
CA ALA A 56 14.06 4.25 3.98
C ALA A 56 12.87 3.48 3.40
N LYS A 57 12.94 2.14 3.46
CA LYS A 57 11.98 1.24 2.79
C LYS A 57 11.17 0.44 3.81
N GLY A 58 9.86 0.34 3.57
CA GLY A 58 8.94 -0.56 4.23
C GLY A 58 8.16 -1.40 3.21
N ARG A 59 7.59 -2.52 3.65
CA ARG A 59 6.80 -3.42 2.80
C ARG A 59 5.51 -3.81 3.51
N ILE A 60 4.41 -3.79 2.77
CA ILE A 60 3.11 -4.31 3.20
C ILE A 60 2.78 -5.49 2.29
N ALA A 61 2.74 -6.70 2.85
CA ALA A 61 2.24 -7.87 2.15
C ALA A 61 0.71 -7.85 2.14
N VAL A 62 0.10 -7.99 0.97
CA VAL A 62 -1.36 -7.96 0.81
C VAL A 62 -1.85 -9.29 0.26
N MET A 63 -2.88 -9.83 0.89
CA MET A 63 -3.62 -10.99 0.41
C MET A 63 -5.09 -10.63 0.28
N VAL A 64 -5.60 -10.68 -0.95
CA VAL A 64 -7.02 -10.53 -1.24
C VAL A 64 -7.59 -11.93 -1.44
N SER A 65 -8.36 -12.40 -0.46
CA SER A 65 -9.18 -13.60 -0.56
C SER A 65 -10.65 -13.22 -0.68
N LYS A 66 -11.48 -14.21 -1.02
CA LYS A 66 -12.95 -14.08 -1.02
C LYS A 66 -13.43 -13.58 0.34
#